data_AF-A0A817LRA3-F1
#
_entry.id   AF-A0A817LRA3-F1
#
_cell.length_a   1.000
_cell.length_b   1.000
_cell.length_c   1.000
_cell.angle_alpha   90.00
_cell.angle_beta   90.00
_cell.angle_gamma   90.00
#
_symmetry.space_group_name_H-M   'P 1'
#
loop_
_entity.id
_entity.type
_entity.pdbx_description
1 polymer ?
#
loop_
_entity_poly.entity_id
_entity_poly.type
_entity_poly.pdbx_seq_one_letter_code
_entity_poly.pdbx_strand_id
1 'polypeptide(L)'
;MFADAEERSGENVVQAIQENKVPVAFLVMLLVQFILIIIDRALYLRRNVCGKLFFQLFQVIAVHVWLFFVLPEITRTKFSDNIIAQFWYLFKCIYFGYSSIQIRLGYPQRIAGNFFMKRFNYINQMLYRIYSIIPFLLELRRIMDWIFTNTALGLTSWFQLEDIYADVYLNKCARWTEKKYPTKRGVPRSKLLKYGIAGLLFALLILIILFPLLFFSLSSSFYQSNPPTEVYVEIKLGGYLPIFKMTAQDTDIVSFKSADYNNLRSSIYSSNLGPRVEDTAYAFLRDFNPDDIRCVNLFSRSVDLWETIPVRFSYTITRNPPNRHDSEPITTVVTSENIVEITLDDQQIRTALIEILNETFDSRTTTQFTINKLLPRFLHVKPKAKPRHIDPFKTIFPYEYFGNITMSLNRATSVANSTDVWWSVFENRTEFQVSPS
;
A
#
# COMPACT_ATOMS: atom_id res chain seq x y z
N MET A 1 0.46 20.49 8.65
CA MET A 1 0.67 20.30 7.20
C MET A 1 2.02 19.65 6.89
N PHE A 2 3.16 20.21 7.31
CA PHE A 2 4.47 19.55 7.09
C PHE A 2 4.65 18.26 7.92
N ALA A 3 4.25 18.26 9.19
CA ALA A 3 4.30 17.07 10.05
C ALA A 3 3.44 15.90 9.50
N ASP A 4 2.22 16.19 9.04
CA ASP A 4 1.30 15.19 8.47
C ASP A 4 1.82 14.59 7.15
N ALA A 5 2.73 15.27 6.45
CA ALA A 5 3.35 14.77 5.23
C ALA A 5 4.50 13.80 5.53
N GLU A 6 5.26 14.06 6.60
CA GLU A 6 6.36 13.21 7.05
C GLU A 6 5.82 11.87 7.58
N GLU A 7 4.77 11.89 8.41
CA GLU A 7 4.10 10.69 8.94
C GLU A 7 3.52 9.81 7.81
N ARG A 8 2.87 10.41 6.80
CA ARG A 8 2.39 9.71 5.60
C ARG A 8 3.52 9.08 4.78
N SER A 9 4.69 9.74 4.70
CA SER A 9 5.84 9.19 3.98
C SER A 9 6.43 7.96 4.68
N GLY A 10 6.44 7.96 6.02
CA GLY A 10 6.86 6.84 6.85
C GLY A 10 5.91 5.63 6.76
N GLU A 11 4.60 5.86 6.92
CA GLU A 11 3.59 4.80 6.77
C GLU A 11 3.68 4.12 5.39
N ASN A 12 3.82 4.89 4.31
CA ASN A 12 3.89 4.35 2.94
C ASN A 12 5.11 3.44 2.70
N VAL A 13 6.28 3.75 3.28
CA VAL A 13 7.50 2.93 3.12
C VAL A 13 7.40 1.62 3.91
N VAL A 14 6.88 1.66 5.14
CA VAL A 14 6.61 0.45 5.94
C VAL A 14 5.52 -0.40 5.28
N GLN A 15 4.46 0.26 4.80
CA GLN A 15 3.49 -0.11 3.77
C GLN A 15 4.06 -1.07 2.71
N ALA A 16 4.93 -0.50 1.88
CA ALA A 16 5.54 -1.16 0.73
C ALA A 16 6.52 -2.30 1.09
N ILE A 17 7.06 -2.32 2.32
CA ILE A 17 7.89 -3.42 2.84
C ILE A 17 7.00 -4.58 3.31
N GLN A 18 5.87 -4.28 3.96
CA GLN A 18 4.89 -5.28 4.40
C GLN A 18 4.15 -5.96 3.23
N GLU A 19 4.04 -5.31 2.07
CA GLU A 19 3.46 -5.89 0.83
C GLU A 19 4.25 -7.07 0.22
N ASN A 20 5.37 -7.49 0.85
CA ASN A 20 6.08 -8.76 0.59
C ASN A 20 6.28 -9.10 -0.91
N LYS A 21 6.68 -8.09 -1.70
CA LYS A 21 6.73 -8.09 -3.18
C LYS A 21 7.73 -9.08 -3.82
N VAL A 22 8.40 -9.92 -3.04
CA VAL A 22 9.38 -10.91 -3.52
C VAL A 22 8.91 -12.32 -3.12
N PRO A 23 8.45 -13.15 -4.07
CA PRO A 23 8.02 -14.51 -3.76
C PRO A 23 9.09 -15.33 -3.04
N VAL A 24 8.72 -16.03 -1.97
CA VAL A 24 9.65 -16.82 -1.15
C VAL A 24 10.44 -17.84 -1.98
N ALA A 25 9.81 -18.46 -2.98
CA ALA A 25 10.48 -19.37 -3.92
C ALA A 25 11.62 -18.70 -4.71
N PHE A 26 11.49 -17.41 -5.06
CA PHE A 26 12.55 -16.64 -5.72
C PHE A 26 13.71 -16.35 -4.78
N LEU A 27 13.44 -16.03 -3.50
CA LEU A 27 14.48 -15.84 -2.49
C LEU A 27 15.29 -17.12 -2.25
N VAL A 28 14.61 -18.27 -2.12
CA VAL A 28 15.27 -19.59 -2.00
C VAL A 28 16.11 -19.90 -3.24
N MET A 29 15.58 -19.66 -4.44
CA MET A 29 16.33 -19.83 -5.69
C MET A 29 17.59 -18.96 -5.74
N LEU A 30 17.52 -17.71 -5.29
CA LEU A 30 18.67 -16.78 -5.24
C LEU A 30 19.73 -17.28 -4.25
N LEU A 31 19.32 -17.71 -3.05
CA LEU A 31 20.22 -18.25 -2.02
C LEU A 31 20.94 -19.52 -2.51
N VAL A 32 20.21 -20.46 -3.12
CA VAL A 32 20.80 -21.66 -3.73
C VAL A 32 21.75 -21.27 -4.87
N GLN A 33 21.37 -20.32 -5.72
CA GLN A 33 22.21 -19.83 -6.81
C GLN A 33 23.52 -19.20 -6.29
N PHE A 34 23.48 -18.48 -5.17
CA PHE A 34 24.68 -17.92 -4.53
C PHE A 34 25.61 -19.00 -3.99
N ILE A 35 25.08 -20.03 -3.33
CA ILE A 35 25.85 -21.19 -2.86
C ILE A 35 26.51 -21.93 -4.03
N LEU A 36 25.79 -22.16 -5.14
CA LEU A 36 26.34 -22.80 -6.33
C LEU A 36 27.51 -22.00 -6.93
N ILE A 37 27.46 -20.66 -6.92
CA ILE A 37 28.56 -19.80 -7.37
C ILE A 37 29.80 -19.97 -6.47
N ILE A 38 29.61 -20.06 -5.14
CA ILE A 38 30.71 -20.27 -4.18
C ILE A 38 31.36 -21.65 -4.38
N ILE A 39 30.55 -22.71 -4.54
CA ILE A 39 31.06 -24.07 -4.76
C ILE A 39 31.83 -24.15 -6.09
N ASP A 40 31.33 -23.52 -7.16
CA ASP A 40 32.04 -23.47 -8.44
C ASP A 40 33.38 -22.72 -8.32
N ARG A 41 33.41 -21.59 -7.59
CA ARG A 41 34.65 -20.87 -7.29
C ARG A 41 35.64 -21.72 -6.49
N ALA A 42 35.17 -22.50 -5.53
CA ALA A 42 35.99 -23.42 -4.73
C ALA A 42 36.62 -24.53 -5.59
N LEU A 43 35.83 -25.15 -6.47
CA LEU A 43 36.28 -26.19 -7.40
C LEU A 43 37.30 -25.65 -8.41
N TYR A 44 37.09 -24.43 -8.91
CA TYR A 44 38.04 -23.70 -9.76
C TYR A 44 39.38 -23.46 -9.04
N LEU A 45 39.36 -22.95 -7.81
CA LEU A 45 40.58 -22.65 -7.05
C LEU A 45 41.37 -23.92 -6.68
N ARG A 46 40.67 -24.99 -6.30
CA ARG A 46 41.27 -26.31 -6.03
C ARG A 46 41.65 -27.10 -7.30
N ARG A 47 41.32 -26.61 -8.49
CA ARG A 47 41.63 -27.23 -9.81
C ARG A 47 41.09 -28.66 -9.97
N ASN A 48 40.04 -29.02 -9.23
CA ASN A 48 39.54 -30.40 -9.19
C ASN A 48 38.58 -30.66 -10.37
N VAL A 49 39.12 -31.14 -11.49
CA VAL A 49 38.35 -31.46 -12.71
C VAL A 49 37.30 -32.55 -12.45
N CYS A 50 37.61 -33.58 -11.67
CA CYS A 50 36.66 -34.65 -11.33
C CYS A 50 35.49 -34.12 -10.50
N GLY A 51 35.78 -33.30 -9.46
CA GLY A 51 34.75 -32.64 -8.66
C GLY A 51 33.88 -31.70 -9.50
N LYS A 52 34.50 -30.94 -10.43
CA LYS A 52 33.78 -30.08 -11.38
C LYS A 52 32.89 -30.88 -12.33
N LEU A 53 33.29 -32.07 -12.77
CA LEU A 53 32.46 -32.95 -13.60
C LEU A 53 31.21 -33.45 -12.86
N PHE A 54 31.36 -33.98 -11.63
CA PHE A 54 30.21 -34.41 -10.82
C PHE A 54 29.28 -33.24 -10.50
N PHE A 55 29.84 -32.07 -10.14
CA PHE A 55 29.07 -30.85 -9.89
C PHE A 55 28.31 -30.37 -11.14
N GLN A 56 28.93 -30.42 -12.32
CA GLN A 56 28.28 -30.10 -13.59
C GLN A 56 27.12 -31.04 -13.89
N LEU A 57 27.29 -32.36 -13.74
CA LEU A 57 26.22 -33.34 -13.95
C LEU A 57 25.06 -33.13 -12.98
N PHE A 58 25.35 -32.95 -11.69
CA PHE A 58 24.35 -32.64 -10.67
C PHE A 58 23.60 -31.34 -11.00
N GLN A 59 24.30 -30.25 -11.33
CA GLN A 59 23.67 -28.96 -11.60
C GLN A 59 22.81 -29.00 -12.88
N VAL A 60 23.21 -29.74 -13.91
CA VAL A 60 22.38 -29.93 -15.12
C VAL A 60 21.09 -30.65 -14.74
N ILE A 61 21.15 -31.78 -14.05
CA ILE A 61 19.97 -32.55 -13.62
C ILE A 61 19.07 -31.69 -12.72
N ALA A 62 19.64 -31.04 -11.69
CA ALA A 62 18.90 -30.21 -10.75
C ALA A 62 18.17 -29.03 -11.43
N VAL A 63 18.80 -28.35 -12.40
CA VAL A 63 18.17 -27.26 -13.14
C VAL A 63 17.02 -27.77 -14.02
N HIS A 64 17.17 -28.91 -14.68
CA HIS A 64 16.08 -29.48 -15.50
C HIS A 64 14.91 -29.96 -14.62
N VAL A 65 15.19 -30.67 -13.53
CA VAL A 65 14.15 -31.11 -12.58
C VAL A 65 13.41 -29.91 -11.97
N TRP A 66 14.15 -28.88 -11.55
CA TRP A 66 13.54 -27.67 -11.01
C TRP A 66 12.64 -26.97 -12.03
N LEU A 67 13.13 -26.77 -13.25
CA LEU A 67 12.46 -25.95 -14.25
C LEU A 67 11.26 -26.64 -14.94
N PHE A 68 11.29 -27.97 -15.10
CA PHE A 68 10.21 -28.72 -15.75
C PHE A 68 9.19 -29.31 -14.78
N PHE A 69 9.53 -29.54 -13.51
CA PHE A 69 8.61 -30.14 -12.52
C PHE A 69 8.29 -29.20 -11.36
N VAL A 70 9.29 -28.60 -10.71
CA VAL A 70 9.05 -27.80 -9.49
C VAL A 70 8.47 -26.42 -9.80
N LEU A 71 9.02 -25.72 -10.79
CA LEU A 71 8.58 -24.38 -11.15
C LEU A 71 7.12 -24.35 -11.64
N PRO A 72 6.67 -25.21 -12.58
CA PRO A 72 5.28 -25.20 -13.04
C PRO A 72 4.26 -25.56 -11.96
N GLU A 73 4.62 -26.42 -11.01
CA GLU A 73 3.77 -26.77 -9.85
C GLU A 73 3.55 -25.56 -8.94
N ILE A 74 4.62 -24.80 -8.65
CA ILE A 74 4.55 -23.59 -7.79
C ILE A 74 3.84 -22.44 -8.51
N THR A 75 4.18 -22.16 -9.77
CA THR A 75 3.64 -20.98 -10.50
C THR A 75 2.37 -21.27 -11.30
N ARG A 76 1.88 -22.52 -11.31
CA ARG A 76 0.69 -23.00 -12.05
C ARG A 76 0.63 -22.57 -13.52
N THR A 77 1.80 -22.36 -14.11
CA THR A 77 1.99 -21.79 -15.46
C THR A 77 2.97 -22.65 -16.23
N LYS A 78 2.73 -22.83 -17.53
CA LYS A 78 3.62 -23.64 -18.37
C LYS A 78 4.91 -22.88 -18.63
N PHE A 79 6.02 -23.60 -18.75
CA PHE A 79 7.32 -23.00 -19.06
C PHE A 79 7.32 -22.22 -20.39
N SER A 80 6.48 -22.61 -21.36
CA SER A 80 6.25 -21.89 -22.62
C SER A 80 5.78 -20.44 -22.46
N ASP A 81 5.10 -20.15 -21.34
CA ASP A 81 4.39 -18.90 -21.13
C ASP A 81 5.24 -17.94 -20.25
N ASN A 82 6.23 -18.49 -19.54
CA ASN A 82 7.14 -17.75 -18.66
C ASN A 82 8.44 -17.35 -19.37
N ILE A 83 8.38 -16.23 -20.08
CA ILE A 83 9.53 -15.63 -20.82
C ILE A 83 10.75 -15.39 -19.91
N ILE A 84 10.54 -15.01 -18.64
CA ILE A 84 11.63 -14.74 -17.69
C ILE A 84 12.40 -16.02 -17.37
N ALA A 85 11.69 -17.13 -17.13
CA ALA A 85 12.30 -18.44 -16.91
C ALA A 85 13.06 -18.93 -18.17
N GLN A 86 12.55 -18.65 -19.37
CA GLN A 86 13.22 -19.00 -20.63
C GLN A 86 14.55 -18.27 -20.80
N PHE A 87 14.62 -16.96 -20.54
CA PHE A 87 15.89 -16.23 -20.57
C PHE A 87 16.87 -16.72 -19.50
N TRP A 88 16.40 -16.98 -18.28
CA TRP A 88 17.25 -17.55 -17.22
C TRP A 88 17.83 -18.91 -17.62
N TYR A 89 17.01 -19.78 -18.23
CA TYR A 89 17.44 -21.07 -18.75
C TYR A 89 18.45 -20.94 -19.89
N LEU A 90 18.25 -20.01 -20.83
CA LEU A 90 19.20 -19.72 -21.90
C LEU A 90 20.58 -19.34 -21.35
N PHE A 91 20.65 -18.43 -20.37
CA PHE A 91 21.91 -18.07 -19.71
C PHE A 91 22.52 -19.26 -18.94
N LYS A 92 21.71 -20.14 -18.34
CA LYS A 92 22.18 -21.38 -17.72
C LYS A 92 22.76 -22.37 -18.73
N CYS A 93 22.15 -22.53 -19.90
CA CYS A 93 22.70 -23.35 -20.98
C CYS A 93 24.03 -22.81 -21.51
N ILE A 94 24.16 -21.49 -21.65
CA ILE A 94 25.43 -20.83 -22.00
C ILE A 94 26.49 -21.10 -20.92
N TYR A 95 26.14 -20.97 -19.63
CA TYR A 95 27.03 -21.35 -18.52
C TYR A 95 27.46 -22.82 -18.60
N PHE A 96 26.52 -23.74 -18.84
CA PHE A 96 26.83 -25.17 -18.96
C PHE A 96 27.73 -25.48 -20.15
N GLY A 97 27.59 -24.76 -21.27
CA GLY A 97 28.49 -24.86 -22.42
C GLY A 97 29.92 -24.39 -22.10
N TYR A 98 30.09 -23.24 -21.46
CA TYR A 98 31.43 -22.79 -21.02
C TYR A 98 32.03 -23.71 -19.95
N SER A 99 31.22 -24.24 -19.04
CA SER A 99 31.62 -25.18 -18.00
C SER A 99 32.12 -26.51 -18.58
N SER A 100 31.43 -27.08 -19.59
CA SER A 100 31.87 -28.31 -20.26
C SER A 100 33.13 -28.09 -21.11
N ILE A 101 33.27 -26.95 -21.78
CA ILE A 101 34.51 -26.55 -22.47
C ILE A 101 35.67 -26.43 -21.47
N GLN A 102 35.45 -25.85 -20.29
CA GLN A 102 36.46 -25.75 -19.24
C GLN A 102 36.89 -27.13 -18.72
N ILE A 103 35.95 -28.06 -18.49
CA ILE A 103 36.26 -29.44 -18.08
C ILE A 103 37.08 -30.14 -19.17
N ARG A 104 36.73 -29.97 -20.45
CA ARG A 104 37.43 -30.56 -21.61
C ARG A 104 38.85 -30.04 -21.78
N LEU A 105 39.08 -28.74 -21.56
CA LEU A 105 40.40 -28.10 -21.73
C LEU A 105 41.29 -28.17 -20.47
N GLY A 106 40.70 -28.42 -19.30
CA GLY A 106 41.42 -28.47 -18.02
C GLY A 106 41.79 -27.09 -17.45
N TYR A 107 42.41 -27.10 -16.27
CA TYR A 107 42.82 -25.89 -15.56
C TYR A 107 44.30 -25.54 -15.81
N PRO A 108 44.64 -24.26 -16.11
CA PRO A 108 46.02 -23.85 -16.31
C PRO A 108 46.80 -23.83 -14.99
N GLN A 109 48.13 -24.00 -15.06
CA GLN A 109 48.98 -24.05 -13.86
C GLN A 109 49.04 -22.74 -13.05
N ARG A 110 48.71 -21.59 -13.66
CA ARG A 110 48.68 -20.26 -13.04
C ARG A 110 47.27 -19.66 -13.09
N ILE A 111 46.46 -19.96 -12.07
CA ILE A 111 45.11 -19.39 -11.87
C ILE A 111 45.07 -18.17 -10.93
N ALA A 112 46.13 -17.92 -10.18
CA ALA A 112 46.18 -16.83 -9.20
C ALA A 112 46.20 -15.45 -9.88
N GLY A 113 45.49 -14.48 -9.29
CA GLY A 113 45.41 -13.09 -9.74
C GLY A 113 44.03 -12.67 -10.25
N ASN A 114 43.80 -11.36 -10.27
CA ASN A 114 42.54 -10.81 -10.77
C ASN A 114 42.50 -10.74 -12.30
N PHE A 115 41.39 -11.21 -12.90
CA PHE A 115 41.16 -11.17 -14.34
C PHE A 115 41.33 -9.75 -14.92
N PHE A 116 40.76 -8.74 -14.24
CA PHE A 116 40.85 -7.35 -14.66
C PHE A 116 42.25 -6.73 -14.51
N MET A 117 43.16 -7.36 -13.76
CA MET A 117 44.49 -6.82 -13.44
C MET A 117 45.62 -7.37 -14.33
N LYS A 118 45.29 -8.11 -15.40
CA LYS A 118 46.28 -8.77 -16.27
C LYS A 118 47.05 -7.85 -17.24
N ARG A 119 46.54 -6.65 -17.55
CA ARG A 119 47.21 -5.67 -18.44
C ARG A 119 47.00 -4.25 -17.94
N PHE A 120 48.05 -3.42 -17.99
CA PHE A 120 48.04 -2.04 -17.49
C PHE A 120 47.44 -1.05 -18.50
N ASN A 121 46.20 -1.29 -18.93
CA ASN A 121 45.49 -0.46 -19.91
C ASN A 121 44.40 0.40 -19.23
N TYR A 122 44.07 1.56 -19.78
CA TYR A 122 42.99 2.42 -19.29
C TYR A 122 41.63 1.68 -19.17
N ILE A 123 41.29 0.85 -20.17
CA ILE A 123 40.07 0.01 -20.15
C ILE A 123 40.06 -0.93 -18.94
N ASN A 124 41.19 -1.59 -18.65
CA ASN A 124 41.30 -2.49 -17.50
C ASN A 124 41.27 -1.74 -16.17
N GLN A 125 41.81 -0.52 -16.12
CA GLN A 125 41.68 0.36 -14.95
C GLN A 125 40.21 0.73 -14.70
N MET A 126 39.46 1.06 -15.76
CA MET A 126 38.03 1.38 -15.65
C MET A 126 37.19 0.14 -15.26
N LEU A 127 37.43 -1.01 -15.89
CA LEU A 127 36.76 -2.28 -15.53
C LEU A 127 37.04 -2.68 -14.08
N TYR A 128 38.27 -2.52 -13.59
CA TYR A 128 38.58 -2.77 -12.18
C TYR A 128 37.85 -1.79 -11.25
N ARG A 129 37.75 -0.49 -11.60
CA ARG A 129 36.98 0.48 -10.83
C ARG A 129 35.49 0.13 -10.76
N ILE A 130 34.88 -0.25 -11.88
CA ILE A 130 33.49 -0.71 -11.92
C ILE A 130 33.32 -1.97 -11.05
N TYR A 131 34.24 -2.94 -11.17
CA TYR A 131 34.25 -4.15 -10.36
C TYR A 131 34.38 -3.86 -8.85
N SER A 132 35.15 -2.85 -8.45
CA SER A 132 35.29 -2.42 -7.04
C SER A 132 34.10 -1.64 -6.48
N ILE A 133 33.21 -1.11 -7.32
CA ILE A 133 32.00 -0.39 -6.87
C ILE A 133 30.88 -1.37 -6.48
N ILE A 134 30.91 -2.62 -6.98
CA ILE A 134 29.89 -3.62 -6.66
C ILE A 134 30.04 -4.03 -5.18
N PRO A 135 29.03 -3.79 -4.32
CA PRO A 135 29.13 -4.06 -2.90
C PRO A 135 29.32 -5.55 -2.62
N PHE A 136 30.08 -5.86 -1.57
CA PHE A 136 30.44 -7.21 -1.11
C PHE A 136 31.21 -8.11 -2.09
N LEU A 137 31.22 -7.84 -3.41
CA LEU A 137 31.81 -8.72 -4.42
C LEU A 137 33.33 -8.87 -4.29
N LEU A 138 34.04 -7.78 -3.94
CA LEU A 138 35.47 -7.83 -3.64
C LEU A 138 35.76 -8.59 -2.35
N GLU A 139 35.02 -8.32 -1.27
CA GLU A 139 35.28 -8.91 0.04
C GLU A 139 34.97 -10.41 0.04
N LEU A 140 33.82 -10.83 -0.50
CA LEU A 140 33.49 -12.24 -0.71
C LEU A 140 34.56 -12.95 -1.54
N ARG A 141 35.09 -12.29 -2.57
CA ARG A 141 36.19 -12.85 -3.35
C ARG A 141 37.46 -13.01 -2.51
N ARG A 142 37.89 -11.98 -1.77
CA ARG A 142 39.11 -12.03 -0.95
C ARG A 142 39.04 -13.17 0.08
N ILE A 143 37.87 -13.33 0.70
CA ILE A 143 37.58 -14.43 1.62
C ILE A 143 37.63 -15.79 0.92
N MET A 144 36.94 -15.97 -0.22
CA MET A 144 36.98 -17.23 -0.97
C MET A 144 38.39 -17.57 -1.48
N ASP A 145 39.10 -16.59 -2.03
CA ASP A 145 40.45 -16.76 -2.55
C ASP A 145 41.44 -17.09 -1.40
N TRP A 146 41.21 -16.61 -0.16
CA TRP A 146 41.93 -17.05 1.06
C TRP A 146 41.57 -18.48 1.49
N ILE A 147 40.27 -18.80 1.66
CA ILE A 147 39.79 -20.11 2.16
C ILE A 147 40.27 -21.28 1.27
N PHE A 148 40.29 -21.09 -0.05
CA PHE A 148 40.57 -22.17 -1.00
C PHE A 148 41.99 -22.15 -1.58
N THR A 149 42.85 -21.20 -1.18
CA THR A 149 44.27 -21.17 -1.55
C THR A 149 45.12 -21.60 -0.37
N ASN A 150 46.06 -22.52 -0.59
CA ASN A 150 47.04 -22.90 0.43
C ASN A 150 48.00 -21.71 0.66
N THR A 151 47.78 -20.96 1.74
CA THR A 151 48.58 -19.79 2.14
C THR A 151 48.97 -19.88 3.61
N ALA A 152 50.14 -19.33 3.96
CA ALA A 152 50.60 -19.20 5.35
C ALA A 152 50.15 -17.88 6.01
N LEU A 153 49.50 -16.98 5.24
CA LEU A 153 49.05 -15.68 5.73
C LEU A 153 47.73 -15.80 6.49
N GLY A 154 47.66 -15.17 7.66
CA GLY A 154 46.39 -14.92 8.35
C GLY A 154 45.46 -14.01 7.52
N LEU A 155 44.15 -14.10 7.79
CA LEU A 155 43.11 -13.41 7.01
C LEU A 155 43.35 -11.90 6.89
N THR A 156 43.73 -11.23 7.98
CA THR A 156 44.01 -9.78 8.00
C THR A 156 45.21 -9.41 7.12
N SER A 157 46.30 -10.17 7.20
CA SER A 157 47.49 -9.98 6.36
C SER A 157 47.21 -10.28 4.88
N TRP A 158 46.31 -11.22 4.60
CA TRP A 158 45.83 -11.50 3.24
C TRP A 158 45.04 -10.33 2.64
N PHE A 159 44.13 -9.75 3.43
CA PHE A 159 43.39 -8.54 3.03
C PHE A 159 44.34 -7.37 2.75
N GLN A 160 45.27 -7.09 3.66
CA GLN A 160 46.30 -6.05 3.49
C GLN A 160 47.12 -6.27 2.21
N LEU A 161 47.49 -7.52 1.88
CA LEU A 161 48.21 -7.84 0.65
C LEU A 161 47.38 -7.53 -0.61
N GLU A 162 46.10 -7.90 -0.63
CA GLU A 162 45.20 -7.63 -1.77
C GLU A 162 44.87 -6.13 -1.91
N ASP A 163 44.72 -5.39 -0.81
CA ASP A 163 44.55 -3.93 -0.82
C ASP A 163 45.80 -3.22 -1.39
N ILE A 164 46.99 -3.54 -0.87
CA ILE A 164 48.26 -2.99 -1.39
C ILE A 164 48.45 -3.35 -2.87
N TYR A 165 48.12 -4.58 -3.26
CA TYR A 165 48.19 -5.02 -4.67
C TYR A 165 47.25 -4.19 -5.56
N ALA A 166 46.02 -3.92 -5.10
CA ALA A 166 45.05 -3.11 -5.82
C ALA A 166 45.52 -1.65 -6.02
N ASP A 167 46.06 -1.04 -4.97
CA ASP A 167 46.58 0.33 -5.03
C ASP A 167 47.82 0.45 -5.91
N VAL A 168 48.77 -0.48 -5.80
CA VAL A 168 49.95 -0.53 -6.68
C VAL A 168 49.53 -0.75 -8.15
N TYR A 169 48.53 -1.59 -8.40
CA TYR A 169 47.98 -1.79 -9.75
C TYR A 169 47.34 -0.52 -10.32
N LEU A 170 46.48 0.16 -9.53
CA LEU A 170 45.83 1.40 -9.95
C LEU A 170 46.84 2.52 -10.23
N ASN A 171 47.83 2.68 -9.35
CA ASN A 171 48.93 3.63 -9.53
C ASN A 171 49.75 3.33 -10.79
N LYS A 172 50.08 2.04 -11.04
CA LYS A 172 50.80 1.61 -12.24
C LYS A 172 50.01 1.88 -13.52
N CYS A 173 48.69 1.70 -13.52
CA CYS A 173 47.81 2.07 -14.64
C CYS A 173 47.75 3.58 -14.85
N ALA A 174 47.73 4.39 -13.78
CA ALA A 174 47.80 5.84 -13.87
C ALA A 174 49.13 6.32 -14.49
N ARG A 175 50.27 5.80 -14.01
CA ARG A 175 51.60 6.10 -14.59
C ARG A 175 51.70 5.67 -16.06
N TRP A 176 51.13 4.52 -16.43
CA TRP A 176 51.07 4.08 -17.83
C TRP A 176 50.25 5.04 -18.69
N THR A 177 49.10 5.49 -18.19
CA THR A 177 48.20 6.43 -18.89
C THR A 177 48.87 7.79 -19.09
N GLU A 178 49.54 8.33 -18.07
CA GLU A 178 50.34 9.56 -18.17
C GLU A 178 51.50 9.43 -19.17
N LYS A 179 52.16 8.27 -19.23
CA LYS A 179 53.24 7.99 -20.20
C LYS A 179 52.70 7.87 -21.62
N LYS A 180 51.51 7.27 -21.81
CA LYS A 180 50.90 7.07 -23.13
C LYS A 180 50.22 8.32 -23.68
N TYR A 181 49.68 9.17 -22.82
CA TYR A 181 49.00 10.42 -23.14
C TYR A 181 49.61 11.60 -22.36
N PRO A 182 50.86 12.00 -22.68
CA PRO A 182 51.59 13.01 -21.92
C PRO A 182 50.94 14.39 -22.05
N THR A 183 50.68 15.04 -20.93
CA THR A 183 50.14 16.40 -20.88
C THR A 183 51.27 17.41 -20.69
N LYS A 184 51.33 18.44 -21.53
CA LYS A 184 52.32 19.52 -21.43
C LYS A 184 52.27 20.15 -20.03
N ARG A 185 53.41 20.20 -19.33
CA ARG A 185 53.54 20.86 -18.01
C ARG A 185 53.31 22.36 -18.16
N GLY A 186 52.72 23.00 -17.14
CA GLY A 186 52.43 24.44 -17.14
C GLY A 186 51.25 24.90 -18.02
N VAL A 187 50.68 24.04 -18.86
CA VAL A 187 49.55 24.41 -19.74
C VAL A 187 48.21 24.21 -19.01
N PRO A 188 47.29 25.19 -19.01
CA PRO A 188 45.97 25.02 -18.40
C PRO A 188 45.16 23.93 -19.11
N ARG A 189 44.48 23.08 -18.33
CA ARG A 189 43.54 22.07 -18.87
C ARG A 189 42.39 22.76 -19.62
N SER A 190 41.97 22.16 -20.75
CA SER A 190 40.88 22.66 -21.60
C SER A 190 39.63 23.01 -20.79
N LYS A 191 39.06 24.20 -21.05
CA LYS A 191 37.83 24.69 -20.39
C LYS A 191 36.68 23.69 -20.56
N LEU A 192 36.50 23.13 -21.76
CA LEU A 192 35.44 22.16 -22.05
C LEU A 192 35.52 20.92 -21.15
N LEU A 193 36.72 20.38 -20.92
CA LEU A 193 36.92 19.22 -20.05
C LEU A 193 36.63 19.55 -18.58
N LYS A 194 37.05 20.74 -18.11
CA LYS A 194 36.76 21.21 -16.74
C LYS A 194 35.26 21.36 -16.51
N TYR A 195 34.59 22.15 -17.35
CA TYR A 195 33.16 22.43 -17.20
C TYR A 195 32.29 21.20 -17.50
N GLY A 196 32.70 20.30 -18.41
CA GLY A 196 32.00 19.05 -18.66
C GLY A 196 32.00 18.11 -17.47
N ILE A 197 33.18 17.86 -16.86
CA ILE A 197 33.28 16.99 -15.67
C ILE A 197 32.59 17.64 -14.46
N ALA A 198 32.83 18.93 -14.21
CA ALA A 198 32.21 19.63 -13.09
C ALA A 198 30.69 19.74 -13.24
N GLY A 199 30.20 20.04 -14.45
CA GLY A 199 28.78 20.12 -14.77
C GLY A 199 28.07 18.77 -14.64
N LEU A 200 28.70 17.67 -15.08
CA LEU A 200 28.17 16.32 -14.88
C LEU A 200 28.04 15.97 -13.39
N LEU A 201 29.07 16.24 -12.59
CA LEU A 201 29.05 15.99 -11.15
C LEU A 201 28.01 16.86 -10.43
N PHE A 202 27.88 18.14 -10.81
CA PHE A 202 26.90 19.06 -10.23
C PHE A 202 25.46 18.69 -10.62
N ALA A 203 25.22 18.30 -11.86
CA ALA A 203 23.91 17.80 -12.31
C ALA A 203 23.53 16.49 -11.61
N LEU A 204 24.48 15.58 -11.39
CA LEU A 204 24.25 14.34 -10.63
C LEU A 204 23.94 14.63 -9.16
N LEU A 205 24.59 15.62 -8.54
CA LEU A 205 24.27 16.07 -7.17
C LEU A 205 22.85 16.66 -7.09
N ILE A 206 22.49 17.54 -8.02
CA ILE A 206 21.13 18.09 -8.12
C ILE A 206 20.11 16.96 -8.30
N LEU A 207 20.41 15.98 -9.17
CA LEU A 207 19.55 14.82 -9.37
C LEU A 207 19.40 14.02 -8.07
N ILE A 208 20.46 13.76 -7.31
CA ILE A 208 20.34 13.02 -6.03
C ILE A 208 19.44 13.77 -5.03
N ILE A 209 19.50 15.11 -4.98
CA ILE A 209 18.68 15.93 -4.07
C ILE A 209 17.22 16.02 -4.54
N LEU A 210 16.98 16.19 -5.85
CA LEU A 210 15.64 16.35 -6.41
C LEU A 210 14.94 15.03 -6.74
N PHE A 211 15.67 13.93 -6.96
CA PHE A 211 15.09 12.65 -7.38
C PHE A 211 14.08 12.09 -6.39
N PRO A 212 14.29 12.13 -5.04
CA PRO A 212 13.25 11.74 -4.10
C PRO A 212 11.98 12.58 -4.25
N LEU A 213 12.10 13.91 -4.37
CA LEU A 213 10.97 14.83 -4.54
C LEU A 213 10.21 14.58 -5.85
N LEU A 214 10.94 14.40 -6.96
CA LEU A 214 10.39 14.06 -8.27
C LEU A 214 9.72 12.68 -8.23
N PHE A 215 10.34 11.70 -7.58
CA PHE A 215 9.79 10.35 -7.44
C PHE A 215 8.51 10.34 -6.60
N PHE A 216 8.46 11.03 -5.46
CA PHE A 216 7.22 11.15 -4.67
C PHE A 216 6.11 11.90 -5.41
N SER A 217 6.45 12.92 -6.20
CA SER A 217 5.48 13.66 -7.02
C SER A 217 4.91 12.78 -8.14
N LEU A 218 5.77 12.08 -8.89
CA LEU A 218 5.37 11.17 -9.98
C LEU A 218 4.71 9.87 -9.48
N SER A 219 5.09 9.41 -8.29
CA SER A 219 4.50 8.25 -7.60
C SER A 219 3.36 8.66 -6.66
N SER A 220 2.78 9.86 -6.83
CA SER A 220 1.55 10.22 -6.12
C SER A 220 0.48 9.17 -6.45
N SER A 221 -0.03 8.53 -5.39
CA SER A 221 -0.80 7.28 -5.46
C SER A 221 -1.87 7.32 -6.55
N PHE A 222 -2.07 6.18 -7.22
CA PHE A 222 -3.34 5.94 -7.90
C PHE A 222 -4.47 6.26 -6.92
N TYR A 223 -5.24 7.29 -7.23
CA TYR A 223 -6.37 7.70 -6.42
C TYR A 223 -7.47 6.69 -6.66
N GLN A 224 -7.75 5.88 -5.64
CA GLN A 224 -8.78 4.86 -5.66
C GLN A 224 -9.82 5.22 -4.59
N SER A 225 -11.05 5.47 -5.02
CA SER A 225 -12.17 5.72 -4.11
C SER A 225 -12.39 4.52 -3.20
N ASN A 226 -12.64 4.79 -1.91
CA ASN A 226 -12.90 3.78 -0.89
C ASN A 226 -14.33 3.96 -0.32
N PRO A 227 -15.36 3.43 -1.01
CA PRO A 227 -16.73 3.45 -0.51
C PRO A 227 -16.89 2.56 0.73
N PRO A 228 -17.82 2.89 1.65
CA PRO A 228 -18.25 1.95 2.68
C PRO A 228 -18.89 0.71 2.04
N THR A 229 -18.63 -0.46 2.61
CA THR A 229 -19.25 -1.74 2.23
C THR A 229 -20.55 -1.98 3.00
N GLU A 230 -20.63 -1.47 4.22
CA GLU A 230 -21.79 -1.62 5.07
C GLU A 230 -21.89 -0.41 6.02
N VAL A 231 -23.12 0.00 6.29
CA VAL A 231 -23.45 1.07 7.23
C VAL A 231 -24.52 0.55 8.17
N TYR A 232 -24.10 0.23 9.40
CA TYR A 232 -24.97 -0.18 10.49
C TYR A 232 -25.42 1.06 11.27
N VAL A 233 -26.72 1.22 11.45
CA VAL A 233 -27.36 2.30 12.21
C VAL A 233 -28.17 1.67 13.33
N GLU A 234 -27.99 2.17 14.55
CA GLU A 234 -28.76 1.76 15.71
C GLU A 234 -29.34 2.97 16.46
N ILE A 235 -30.64 2.91 16.77
CA ILE A 235 -31.24 3.82 17.75
C ILE A 235 -31.34 3.03 19.04
N LYS A 236 -30.49 3.36 20.00
CA LYS A 236 -30.54 2.86 21.38
C LYS A 236 -31.49 3.70 22.20
N LEU A 237 -31.91 3.18 23.35
CA LEU A 237 -32.73 3.93 24.29
C LEU A 237 -31.98 4.07 25.63
N GLY A 238 -31.15 5.10 25.76
CA GLY A 238 -30.34 5.37 26.94
C GLY A 238 -29.35 4.25 27.23
N GLY A 239 -29.52 3.54 28.35
CA GLY A 239 -28.74 2.36 28.72
C GLY A 239 -29.34 1.01 28.27
N TYR A 240 -30.47 1.02 27.57
CA TYR A 240 -31.24 -0.16 27.20
C TYR A 240 -30.85 -0.68 25.80
N LEU A 241 -31.41 -1.83 25.44
CA LEU A 241 -31.19 -2.45 24.13
C LEU A 241 -31.60 -1.52 22.96
N PRO A 242 -30.93 -1.64 21.80
CA PRO A 242 -31.32 -0.94 20.57
C PRO A 242 -32.73 -1.32 20.11
N ILE A 243 -33.46 -0.29 19.68
CA ILE A 243 -34.89 -0.34 19.34
C ILE A 243 -35.14 -0.31 17.85
N PHE A 244 -34.16 0.24 17.15
CA PHE A 244 -34.03 0.20 15.73
C PHE A 244 -32.61 -0.25 15.44
N LYS A 245 -32.47 -1.28 14.62
CA LYS A 245 -31.22 -1.65 13.97
C LYS A 245 -31.51 -1.73 12.47
N MET A 246 -30.62 -1.15 11.68
CA MET A 246 -30.66 -1.23 10.23
C MET A 246 -29.23 -1.38 9.72
N THR A 247 -29.02 -2.31 8.79
CA THR A 247 -27.75 -2.51 8.11
C THR A 247 -27.96 -2.25 6.63
N ALA A 248 -27.44 -1.13 6.13
CA ALA A 248 -27.41 -0.84 4.70
C ALA A 248 -26.17 -1.51 4.08
N GLN A 249 -26.35 -2.23 2.97
CA GLN A 249 -25.30 -2.95 2.25
C GLN A 249 -25.15 -2.40 0.81
N ASP A 250 -24.37 -3.06 -0.05
CA ASP A 250 -24.02 -2.60 -1.40
C ASP A 250 -25.21 -2.12 -2.27
N THR A 251 -26.42 -2.69 -2.11
CA THR A 251 -27.62 -2.27 -2.86
C THR A 251 -28.21 -0.94 -2.37
N ASP A 252 -27.98 -0.60 -1.11
CA ASP A 252 -28.55 0.55 -0.42
C ASP A 252 -27.58 1.73 -0.40
N ILE A 253 -26.30 1.47 -0.67
CA ILE A 253 -25.18 2.42 -0.74
C ILE A 253 -25.01 2.90 -2.19
N VAL A 254 -25.83 3.88 -2.58
CA VAL A 254 -25.90 4.40 -3.96
C VAL A 254 -24.78 5.39 -4.26
N SER A 255 -24.14 5.27 -5.42
CA SER A 255 -23.17 6.24 -5.94
C SER A 255 -23.83 7.54 -6.41
N PHE A 256 -23.23 8.69 -6.04
CA PHE A 256 -23.67 9.97 -6.57
C PHE A 256 -23.41 10.04 -8.08
N LYS A 257 -24.46 10.26 -8.89
CA LYS A 257 -24.29 10.56 -10.31
C LYS A 257 -23.77 12.00 -10.44
N SER A 258 -23.08 12.31 -11.53
CA SER A 258 -22.54 13.67 -11.77
C SER A 258 -23.62 14.76 -11.75
N ALA A 259 -24.87 14.42 -12.08
CA ALA A 259 -26.01 15.31 -11.96
C ALA A 259 -26.35 15.65 -10.50
N ASP A 260 -26.44 14.64 -9.61
CA ASP A 260 -26.76 14.84 -8.19
C ASP A 260 -25.65 15.64 -7.49
N TYR A 261 -24.38 15.42 -7.87
CA TYR A 261 -23.24 16.23 -7.39
C TYR A 261 -23.34 17.70 -7.83
N ASN A 262 -23.71 17.95 -9.08
CA ASN A 262 -23.93 19.32 -9.57
C ASN A 262 -25.14 20.00 -8.90
N ASN A 263 -26.20 19.25 -8.59
CA ASN A 263 -27.35 19.75 -7.85
C ASN A 263 -26.95 20.17 -6.43
N LEU A 264 -26.23 19.32 -5.67
CA LEU A 264 -25.68 19.65 -4.35
C LEU A 264 -24.75 20.87 -4.41
N ARG A 265 -23.89 20.95 -5.41
CA ARG A 265 -23.01 22.10 -5.64
C ARG A 265 -23.81 23.38 -5.92
N SER A 266 -24.89 23.30 -6.69
CA SER A 266 -25.75 24.45 -6.99
C SER A 266 -26.55 24.93 -5.77
N SER A 267 -27.01 24.03 -4.90
CA SER A 267 -27.75 24.41 -3.70
C SER A 267 -26.88 25.18 -2.70
N ILE A 268 -25.59 24.81 -2.59
CA ILE A 268 -24.58 25.56 -1.82
C ILE A 268 -24.44 26.99 -2.35
N TYR A 269 -24.29 27.18 -3.66
CA TYR A 269 -24.17 28.51 -4.28
C TYR A 269 -25.44 29.35 -4.25
N SER A 270 -26.62 28.72 -4.21
CA SER A 270 -27.91 29.44 -4.11
C SER A 270 -28.25 29.90 -2.69
N SER A 271 -27.49 29.46 -1.70
CA SER A 271 -27.71 29.84 -0.31
C SER A 271 -27.22 31.27 -0.06
N ASN A 272 -28.15 32.23 0.13
CA ASN A 272 -27.86 33.66 0.30
C ASN A 272 -27.23 34.01 1.67
N LEU A 273 -26.21 33.27 2.10
CA LEU A 273 -25.56 33.36 3.41
C LEU A 273 -24.25 34.17 3.39
N GLY A 274 -23.76 34.52 2.20
CA GLY A 274 -22.65 35.43 1.99
C GLY A 274 -21.35 34.68 1.66
N PRO A 275 -20.47 35.32 0.87
CA PRO A 275 -19.41 34.63 0.13
C PRO A 275 -18.47 33.81 1.02
N ARG A 276 -18.16 34.28 2.23
CA ARG A 276 -17.22 33.59 3.13
C ARG A 276 -17.72 32.23 3.62
N VAL A 277 -19.04 31.99 3.71
CA VAL A 277 -19.60 30.71 4.15
C VAL A 277 -19.68 29.75 2.96
N GLU A 278 -20.25 30.24 1.86
CA GLU A 278 -20.34 29.53 0.57
C GLU A 278 -18.95 29.03 0.11
N ASP A 279 -17.93 29.90 0.14
CA ASP A 279 -16.55 29.57 -0.20
C ASP A 279 -15.98 28.40 0.62
N THR A 280 -16.27 28.34 1.92
CA THR A 280 -15.74 27.27 2.79
C THR A 280 -16.39 25.91 2.54
N ALA A 281 -17.70 25.89 2.29
CA ALA A 281 -18.42 24.67 1.96
C ALA A 281 -18.11 24.18 0.54
N TYR A 282 -17.97 25.12 -0.40
CA TYR A 282 -17.58 24.82 -1.77
C TYR A 282 -16.12 24.32 -1.85
N ALA A 283 -15.19 24.96 -1.13
CA ALA A 283 -13.81 24.48 -1.04
C ALA A 283 -13.72 23.07 -0.43
N PHE A 284 -14.56 22.76 0.56
CA PHE A 284 -14.67 21.41 1.12
C PHE A 284 -15.19 20.40 0.09
N LEU A 285 -16.28 20.70 -0.63
CA LEU A 285 -16.87 19.78 -1.61
C LEU A 285 -15.94 19.50 -2.80
N ARG A 286 -15.14 20.48 -3.21
CA ARG A 286 -14.17 20.39 -4.31
C ARG A 286 -13.07 19.34 -4.08
N ASP A 287 -12.76 19.01 -2.83
CA ASP A 287 -11.74 18.02 -2.50
C ASP A 287 -12.23 16.56 -2.71
N PHE A 288 -13.50 16.37 -3.11
CA PHE A 288 -14.11 15.07 -3.39
C PHE A 288 -14.62 14.96 -4.84
N ASN A 289 -14.42 13.80 -5.46
CA ASN A 289 -15.08 13.43 -6.71
C ASN A 289 -16.48 12.84 -6.45
N PRO A 290 -17.39 12.80 -7.45
CA PRO A 290 -18.68 12.12 -7.31
C PRO A 290 -18.55 10.67 -6.84
N ASP A 291 -17.49 9.98 -7.29
CA ASP A 291 -17.19 8.59 -6.92
C ASP A 291 -16.79 8.40 -5.45
N ASP A 292 -16.43 9.44 -4.70
CA ASP A 292 -16.18 9.35 -3.24
C ASP A 292 -17.46 9.48 -2.42
N ILE A 293 -18.52 10.06 -3.01
CA ILE A 293 -19.76 10.39 -2.31
C ILE A 293 -20.76 9.24 -2.50
N ARG A 294 -21.32 8.78 -1.38
CA ARG A 294 -22.36 7.75 -1.34
C ARG A 294 -23.58 8.26 -0.60
N CYS A 295 -24.75 8.00 -1.17
CA CYS A 295 -26.01 8.09 -0.46
C CYS A 295 -26.27 6.73 0.22
N VAL A 296 -26.80 6.73 1.44
CA VAL A 296 -27.13 5.50 2.17
C VAL A 296 -28.63 5.50 2.40
N ASN A 297 -29.34 4.62 1.70
CA ASN A 297 -30.77 4.46 1.85
C ASN A 297 -31.07 3.61 3.08
N LEU A 298 -31.72 4.20 4.10
CA LEU A 298 -32.13 3.49 5.31
C LEU A 298 -33.61 3.12 5.21
N PHE A 299 -33.94 1.83 5.36
CA PHE A 299 -35.33 1.38 5.38
C PHE A 299 -35.99 1.64 6.74
N SER A 300 -37.32 1.83 6.76
CA SER A 300 -38.04 2.27 7.96
C SER A 300 -38.35 1.18 8.99
N ARG A 301 -38.04 -0.10 8.73
CA ARG A 301 -38.45 -1.24 9.58
C ARG A 301 -37.26 -1.83 10.34
N SER A 302 -37.34 -1.88 11.67
CA SER A 302 -36.37 -2.61 12.50
C SER A 302 -36.46 -4.12 12.26
N VAL A 303 -35.32 -4.81 12.35
CA VAL A 303 -35.21 -6.28 12.17
C VAL A 303 -35.47 -7.06 13.47
N ASP A 304 -35.34 -6.42 14.65
CA ASP A 304 -35.50 -7.06 15.97
C ASP A 304 -36.78 -6.60 16.71
N LEU A 305 -37.32 -7.50 17.55
CA LEU A 305 -38.44 -7.28 18.48
C LEU A 305 -37.97 -6.58 19.78
N TRP A 306 -38.83 -5.79 20.46
CA TRP A 306 -38.40 -4.78 21.44
C TRP A 306 -39.16 -4.71 22.79
N GLU A 307 -38.44 -4.34 23.87
CA GLU A 307 -38.99 -3.91 25.18
C GLU A 307 -38.22 -2.69 25.84
N THR A 308 -38.82 -1.48 25.83
CA THR A 308 -38.63 -0.23 26.66
C THR A 308 -37.38 0.74 26.62
N ILE A 309 -37.62 2.00 27.10
CA ILE A 309 -36.94 3.37 27.02
C ILE A 309 -35.69 3.62 27.91
N PRO A 310 -34.80 4.69 27.83
CA PRO A 310 -34.85 6.09 27.25
C PRO A 310 -34.49 6.40 25.76
N VAL A 311 -33.40 7.13 25.35
CA VAL A 311 -33.02 7.51 23.93
C VAL A 311 -31.48 7.64 23.66
N ARG A 312 -30.95 7.24 22.48
CA ARG A 312 -29.58 7.45 21.87
C ARG A 312 -29.53 7.12 20.34
N PHE A 313 -28.77 7.83 19.50
CA PHE A 313 -28.53 7.44 18.08
C PHE A 313 -27.04 7.14 17.81
N SER A 314 -26.72 5.95 17.32
CA SER A 314 -25.36 5.46 17.06
C SER A 314 -25.28 4.91 15.63
N TYR A 315 -24.14 5.15 14.96
CA TYR A 315 -23.90 4.62 13.62
C TYR A 315 -22.45 4.14 13.48
N THR A 316 -22.32 3.03 12.78
CA THR A 316 -21.09 2.25 12.60
C THR A 316 -20.89 2.05 11.12
N ILE A 317 -19.81 2.61 10.59
CA ILE A 317 -19.49 2.54 9.17
C ILE A 317 -18.35 1.55 9.01
N THR A 318 -18.55 0.50 8.22
CA THR A 318 -17.51 -0.48 7.90
C THR A 318 -16.95 -0.21 6.51
N ARG A 319 -15.63 -0.20 6.42
CA ARG A 319 -14.88 0.02 5.18
C ARG A 319 -13.82 -1.06 5.01
N ASN A 320 -13.58 -1.42 3.75
CA ASN A 320 -12.40 -2.19 3.39
C ASN A 320 -11.14 -1.31 3.48
N PRO A 321 -9.99 -1.87 3.85
CA PRO A 321 -8.72 -1.15 3.80
C PRO A 321 -8.35 -0.87 2.33
N PRO A 322 -7.70 0.28 2.02
CA PRO A 322 -7.43 0.70 0.64
C PRO A 322 -6.48 -0.23 -0.14
N ASN A 323 -5.65 -1.03 0.55
CA ASN A 323 -4.75 -2.00 -0.08
C ASN A 323 -5.24 -3.42 0.23
N ARG A 324 -6.01 -4.02 -0.67
CA ARG A 324 -6.53 -5.39 -0.54
C ARG A 324 -5.59 -6.39 -1.21
N HIS A 325 -4.82 -7.11 -0.40
CA HIS A 325 -4.32 -8.44 -0.76
C HIS A 325 -4.99 -9.49 0.15
N ASP A 326 -5.23 -10.68 -0.37
CA ASP A 326 -6.10 -11.69 0.23
C ASP A 326 -5.46 -12.41 1.44
N SER A 327 -5.35 -11.71 2.56
CA SER A 327 -5.05 -12.29 3.87
C SER A 327 -5.49 -11.34 5.00
N GLU A 328 -6.48 -11.79 5.78
CA GLU A 328 -7.09 -11.19 6.97
C GLU A 328 -8.05 -9.97 6.77
N PRO A 329 -9.30 -10.04 7.31
CA PRO A 329 -10.30 -8.98 7.15
C PRO A 329 -10.14 -7.90 8.23
N ILE A 330 -9.17 -7.00 8.08
CA ILE A 330 -9.11 -5.76 8.88
C ILE A 330 -10.10 -4.75 8.29
N THR A 331 -11.39 -4.93 8.53
CA THR A 331 -12.40 -3.91 8.28
C THR A 331 -12.16 -2.74 9.22
N THR A 332 -12.02 -1.51 8.68
CA THR A 332 -11.97 -0.32 9.53
C THR A 332 -13.39 0.03 9.95
N VAL A 333 -13.82 -0.61 11.04
CA VAL A 333 -15.08 -0.31 11.73
C VAL A 333 -14.90 1.01 12.46
N VAL A 334 -15.60 2.06 12.01
CA VAL A 334 -15.52 3.37 12.66
C VAL A 334 -16.88 3.80 13.17
N THR A 335 -16.99 3.89 14.50
CA THR A 335 -18.21 4.26 15.21
C THR A 335 -18.24 5.74 15.57
N SER A 336 -19.43 6.33 15.52
CA SER A 336 -19.71 7.67 16.01
C SER A 336 -21.14 7.74 16.55
N GLU A 337 -21.35 8.54 17.59
CA GLU A 337 -22.62 8.61 18.33
C GLU A 337 -23.13 10.06 18.32
N ASN A 338 -24.42 10.24 18.06
CA ASN A 338 -25.10 11.52 18.24
C ASN A 338 -26.08 11.40 19.41
N ILE A 339 -25.82 12.11 20.49
CA ILE A 339 -26.61 12.04 21.73
C ILE A 339 -27.48 13.29 21.81
N VAL A 340 -28.80 13.08 21.78
CA VAL A 340 -29.80 14.11 22.10
C VAL A 340 -30.34 13.79 23.48
N GLU A 341 -30.10 14.69 24.44
CA GLU A 341 -30.66 14.58 25.79
C GLU A 341 -32.08 15.14 25.79
N ILE A 342 -33.05 14.32 26.17
CA ILE A 342 -34.44 14.74 26.37
C ILE A 342 -34.53 15.31 27.79
N THR A 343 -34.77 16.62 27.91
CA THR A 343 -34.81 17.31 29.21
C THR A 343 -36.19 17.17 29.86
N LEU A 344 -36.34 17.71 31.08
CA LEU A 344 -37.61 17.70 31.80
C LEU A 344 -38.70 18.55 31.11
N ASP A 345 -38.31 19.47 30.23
CA ASP A 345 -39.20 20.38 29.52
C ASP A 345 -39.88 19.73 28.29
N ASP A 346 -39.32 18.63 27.77
CA ASP A 346 -39.86 17.86 26.63
C ASP A 346 -41.06 16.96 27.04
N GLN A 347 -41.99 17.54 27.81
CA GLN A 347 -43.11 16.81 28.40
C GLN A 347 -43.96 16.11 27.33
N GLN A 348 -44.12 16.70 26.14
CA GLN A 348 -44.86 16.12 25.00
C GLN A 348 -44.24 14.81 24.47
N ILE A 349 -42.91 14.79 24.26
CA ILE A 349 -42.20 13.59 23.79
C ILE A 349 -42.31 12.49 24.85
N ARG A 350 -42.18 12.87 26.12
CA ARG A 350 -42.23 11.94 27.25
C ARG A 350 -43.63 11.39 27.50
N THR A 351 -44.69 12.18 27.37
CA THR A 351 -46.08 11.68 27.46
C THR A 351 -46.42 10.78 26.28
N ALA A 352 -46.02 11.13 25.05
CA ALA A 352 -46.25 10.30 23.88
C ALA A 352 -45.53 8.94 23.97
N LEU A 353 -44.29 8.92 24.48
CA LEU A 353 -43.55 7.68 24.77
C LEU A 353 -44.26 6.80 25.82
N ILE A 354 -44.80 7.39 26.89
CA ILE A 354 -45.56 6.66 27.92
C ILE A 354 -46.89 6.12 27.35
N GLU A 355 -47.57 6.90 26.51
CA GLU A 355 -48.83 6.51 25.86
C GLU A 355 -48.64 5.37 24.86
N ILE A 356 -47.57 5.39 24.06
CA ILE A 356 -47.17 4.32 23.13
C ILE A 356 -46.88 2.99 23.87
N LEU A 357 -46.40 3.08 25.11
CA LEU A 357 -45.99 1.94 25.93
C LEU A 357 -47.10 1.36 26.80
N ASN A 358 -48.06 2.17 27.24
CA ASN A 358 -49.21 1.65 27.97
C ASN A 358 -50.05 0.70 27.10
N GLU A 359 -50.48 -0.42 27.69
CA GLU A 359 -51.13 -1.51 26.97
C GLU A 359 -52.57 -1.21 26.51
N THR A 360 -53.16 -0.10 26.95
CA THR A 360 -54.54 0.32 26.65
C THR A 360 -54.75 0.86 25.23
N PHE A 361 -53.82 0.61 24.32
CA PHE A 361 -53.78 1.27 23.02
C PHE A 361 -54.60 0.52 21.97
N ASP A 362 -55.70 1.15 21.52
CA ASP A 362 -56.61 0.56 20.55
C ASP A 362 -55.94 0.42 19.17
N SER A 363 -56.12 -0.75 18.56
CA SER A 363 -55.47 -1.26 17.33
C SER A 363 -55.63 -0.41 16.05
N ARG A 364 -56.28 0.74 16.15
CA ARG A 364 -56.69 1.60 15.02
C ARG A 364 -55.99 2.96 14.99
N THR A 365 -55.39 3.39 16.10
CA THR A 365 -54.55 4.58 16.14
C THR A 365 -53.09 4.18 15.97
N THR A 366 -52.29 4.99 15.30
CA THR A 366 -50.82 4.85 15.27
C THR A 366 -50.24 6.06 15.97
N THR A 367 -49.95 5.95 17.26
CA THR A 367 -49.28 7.03 18.00
C THR A 367 -47.85 7.14 17.50
N GLN A 368 -47.52 8.34 17.02
CA GLN A 368 -46.21 8.69 16.52
C GLN A 368 -45.65 9.81 17.39
N PHE A 369 -44.35 9.80 17.64
CA PHE A 369 -43.66 10.91 18.29
C PHE A 369 -42.43 11.30 17.48
N THR A 370 -42.11 12.58 17.45
CA THR A 370 -41.00 13.11 16.66
C THR A 370 -39.89 13.63 17.58
N ILE A 371 -38.68 13.11 17.40
CA ILE A 371 -37.47 13.66 17.98
C ILE A 371 -36.84 14.61 16.95
N ASN A 372 -36.69 15.87 17.36
CA ASN A 372 -36.08 16.89 16.53
C ASN A 372 -34.55 16.77 16.51
N LYS A 373 -33.94 17.03 15.35
CA LYS A 373 -32.48 17.12 15.15
C LYS A 373 -31.68 15.87 15.55
N LEU A 374 -32.22 14.67 15.30
CA LEU A 374 -31.56 13.40 15.68
C LEU A 374 -30.63 12.85 14.58
N LEU A 375 -31.03 12.91 13.30
CA LEU A 375 -30.35 12.22 12.19
C LEU A 375 -29.31 13.12 11.50
N PRO A 376 -27.99 12.88 11.62
CA PRO A 376 -27.01 13.64 10.85
C PRO A 376 -27.01 13.22 9.38
N ARG A 377 -27.29 14.15 8.45
CA ARG A 377 -27.31 13.82 7.01
C ARG A 377 -25.95 13.87 6.32
N PHE A 378 -25.05 14.73 6.79
CA PHE A 378 -23.79 15.02 6.12
C PHE A 378 -22.60 14.56 6.98
N LEU A 379 -21.95 13.48 6.56
CA LEU A 379 -20.88 12.81 7.30
C LEU A 379 -19.59 12.68 6.47
N HIS A 380 -18.49 13.21 7.00
CA HIS A 380 -17.15 13.02 6.47
C HIS A 380 -16.46 11.88 7.20
N VAL A 381 -16.20 10.79 6.47
CA VAL A 381 -15.55 9.57 6.99
C VAL A 381 -14.13 9.46 6.43
N LYS A 382 -13.12 9.45 7.30
CA LYS A 382 -11.71 9.27 6.93
C LYS A 382 -11.21 7.86 7.28
N PRO A 383 -10.22 7.29 6.57
CA PRO A 383 -9.87 5.85 6.68
C PRO A 383 -9.52 5.31 8.08
N LYS A 384 -9.07 6.17 9.01
CA LYS A 384 -8.68 5.80 10.39
C LYS A 384 -9.28 6.73 11.47
N ALA A 385 -10.24 7.60 11.14
CA ALA A 385 -10.75 8.60 12.09
C ALA A 385 -12.29 8.62 12.16
N LYS A 386 -12.82 8.83 13.37
CA LYS A 386 -14.26 8.88 13.66
C LYS A 386 -15.00 9.77 12.64
N PRO A 387 -16.13 9.31 12.06
CA PRO A 387 -17.01 10.14 11.25
C PRO A 387 -17.29 11.48 11.94
N ARG A 388 -17.10 12.57 11.19
CA ARG A 388 -17.40 13.93 11.66
C ARG A 388 -18.50 14.52 10.81
N HIS A 389 -19.34 15.35 11.42
CA HIS A 389 -20.29 16.17 10.69
C HIS A 389 -19.54 17.24 9.88
N ILE A 390 -20.15 17.71 8.79
CA ILE A 390 -19.54 18.70 7.89
C ILE A 390 -19.92 20.11 8.34
N ASP A 391 -19.15 20.69 9.25
CA ASP A 391 -19.49 21.98 9.90
C ASP A 391 -19.88 23.12 8.93
N PRO A 392 -19.25 23.30 7.75
CA PRO A 392 -19.67 24.32 6.78
C PRO A 392 -21.11 24.12 6.24
N PHE A 393 -21.61 22.89 6.21
CA PHE A 393 -22.96 22.57 5.75
C PHE A 393 -24.02 22.86 6.82
N LYS A 394 -23.63 22.98 8.10
CA LYS A 394 -24.53 23.34 9.22
C LYS A 394 -25.16 24.71 9.05
N THR A 395 -24.39 25.67 8.54
CA THR A 395 -24.84 27.04 8.28
C THR A 395 -25.68 27.14 7.01
N ILE A 396 -25.40 26.30 6.00
CA ILE A 396 -26.07 26.32 4.68
C ILE A 396 -27.42 25.62 4.72
N PHE A 397 -27.48 24.46 5.39
CA PHE A 397 -28.67 23.62 5.46
C PHE A 397 -29.19 23.53 6.91
N PRO A 398 -29.51 24.64 7.61
CA PRO A 398 -29.78 24.63 9.05
C PRO A 398 -30.97 23.75 9.47
N TYR A 399 -31.91 23.49 8.55
CA TYR A 399 -33.07 22.63 8.75
C TYR A 399 -32.86 21.17 8.30
N GLU A 400 -31.91 20.90 7.42
CA GLU A 400 -31.65 19.55 6.88
C GLU A 400 -30.37 18.91 7.44
N TYR A 401 -29.50 19.68 8.08
CA TYR A 401 -28.23 19.21 8.63
C TYR A 401 -28.42 18.12 9.70
N PHE A 402 -29.47 18.28 10.50
CA PHE A 402 -30.01 17.23 11.36
C PHE A 402 -31.50 17.00 11.05
N GLY A 403 -31.82 15.84 10.49
CA GLY A 403 -33.18 15.40 10.22
C GLY A 403 -33.99 15.13 11.49
N ASN A 404 -35.28 15.41 11.41
CA ASN A 404 -36.26 15.07 12.45
C ASN A 404 -36.76 13.65 12.22
N ILE A 405 -36.62 12.80 13.23
CA ILE A 405 -37.04 11.40 13.18
C ILE A 405 -38.39 11.26 13.87
N THR A 406 -39.39 10.75 13.16
CA THR A 406 -40.67 10.31 13.69
C THR A 406 -40.63 8.79 13.91
N MET A 407 -40.98 8.34 15.11
CA MET A 407 -41.01 6.94 15.48
C MET A 407 -42.42 6.49 15.83
N SER A 408 -42.78 5.28 15.42
CA SER A 408 -44.07 4.66 15.73
C SER A 408 -43.91 3.19 16.06
N LEU A 409 -44.62 2.74 17.09
CA LEU A 409 -44.62 1.35 17.52
C LEU A 409 -45.71 0.59 16.78
N ASN A 410 -45.34 -0.45 16.05
CA ASN A 410 -46.30 -1.33 15.38
C ASN A 410 -46.45 -2.61 16.19
N ARG A 411 -47.68 -3.12 16.25
CA ARG A 411 -48.01 -4.40 16.88
C ARG A 411 -48.81 -5.23 15.87
N ALA A 412 -48.46 -6.50 15.69
CA ALA A 412 -49.26 -7.45 14.92
C ALA A 412 -49.56 -8.68 15.76
N THR A 413 -50.83 -9.08 15.79
CA THR A 413 -51.25 -10.37 16.37
C THR A 413 -51.08 -11.47 15.32
N SER A 414 -50.15 -12.37 15.60
CA SER A 414 -49.99 -13.62 14.84
C SER A 414 -51.18 -14.55 15.07
N VAL A 415 -51.45 -15.42 14.08
CA VAL A 415 -52.44 -16.52 14.17
C VAL A 415 -52.13 -17.48 15.33
N ALA A 416 -50.90 -17.46 15.86
CA ALA A 416 -50.45 -18.27 16.99
C ALA A 416 -50.58 -17.61 18.38
N ASN A 417 -51.38 -16.53 18.53
CA ASN A 417 -51.49 -15.71 19.74
C ASN A 417 -50.18 -15.03 20.21
N SER A 418 -49.12 -14.99 19.39
CA SER A 418 -47.96 -14.12 19.65
C SER A 418 -48.26 -12.69 19.19
N THR A 419 -47.92 -11.69 20.02
CA THR A 419 -47.95 -10.27 19.65
C THR A 419 -46.55 -9.84 19.24
N ASP A 420 -46.32 -9.72 17.94
CA ASP A 420 -45.05 -9.26 17.41
C ASP A 420 -45.02 -7.72 17.46
N VAL A 421 -44.00 -7.14 18.11
CA VAL A 421 -43.89 -5.70 18.36
C VAL A 421 -42.57 -5.17 17.80
N TRP A 422 -42.64 -4.22 16.87
CA TRP A 422 -41.45 -3.61 16.26
C TRP A 422 -41.61 -2.11 16.08
N TRP A 423 -40.49 -1.39 16.17
CA TRP A 423 -40.44 0.02 15.79
C TRP A 423 -40.34 0.19 14.28
N SER A 424 -41.07 1.20 13.78
CA SER A 424 -40.74 1.85 12.52
C SER A 424 -40.26 3.27 12.74
N VAL A 425 -39.25 3.64 11.97
CA VAL A 425 -38.54 4.92 12.02
C VAL A 425 -38.72 5.60 10.67
N PHE A 426 -39.29 6.80 10.67
CA PHE A 426 -39.53 7.60 9.48
C PHE A 426 -38.86 8.96 9.63
N GLU A 427 -38.14 9.40 8.60
CA GLU A 427 -37.73 10.80 8.52
C GLU A 427 -38.88 11.63 7.95
N ASN A 428 -39.20 12.76 8.58
CA ASN A 428 -40.21 13.65 8.05
C ASN A 428 -39.63 14.37 6.81
N ARG A 429 -40.22 14.13 5.62
CA ARG A 429 -39.62 14.43 4.32
C ARG A 429 -39.09 15.87 4.22
N THR A 430 -37.86 16.01 3.72
CA THR A 430 -37.37 17.27 3.13
C THR A 430 -36.79 16.99 1.74
N GLU A 431 -36.29 18.03 1.05
CA GLU A 431 -36.39 18.14 -0.41
C GLU A 431 -35.26 17.45 -1.19
N PHE A 432 -34.20 16.99 -0.52
CA PHE A 432 -33.09 16.27 -1.15
C PHE A 432 -33.40 14.78 -1.38
N GLN A 433 -33.84 14.43 -2.59
CA GLN A 433 -33.84 13.05 -3.07
C GLN A 433 -32.72 12.83 -4.09
N VAL A 434 -31.91 11.80 -3.90
CA VAL A 434 -30.98 11.30 -4.93
C VAL A 434 -31.80 10.55 -5.98
N SER A 435 -31.48 10.77 -7.25
CA SER A 435 -32.17 10.11 -8.36
C SER A 435 -32.10 8.58 -8.21
N PRO A 436 -33.23 7.84 -8.21
CA PRO A 436 -33.19 6.38 -8.15
C PRO A 436 -32.35 5.82 -9.32
N SER A 437 -31.81 4.62 -9.10
CA SER A 437 -30.81 3.95 -9.95
C SER A 437 -31.23 3.88 -11.42
#